data_AF-A0A4U6DC43-F1
#
_entry.id   AF-A0A4U6DC43-F1
#
_cell.length_a   1.000
_cell.length_b   1.000
_cell.length_c   1.000
_cell.angle_alpha   90.00
_cell.angle_beta   90.00
_cell.angle_gamma   90.00
#
_symmetry.space_group_name_H-M   'P 1'
#
loop_
_entity.id
_entity.type
_entity.pdbx_description
1 polymer ?
#
loop_
_entity_poly.entity_id
_entity_poly.type
_entity_poly.pdbx_seq_one_letter_code
_entity_poly.pdbx_strand_id
1 'polypeptide(L)'
;MKKIEEQLEGIEEILSVLIKKTSAIEGLIQRSDQMPDTTNNDMITEIKSHVLKLPTANVLLGTLTAIQKNIQFIPKETKVENFHHFDLKSKGFIISAAILLIVSTVCIGIAVSAFRENNRLQQSDLKYRMIRQVYPTAAAWADSTYFRDPESTEAETQKLEARELVLKDAEKLLKQKQQETKNAQNILKKLRKE
;
A
#
# COMPACT_ATOMS: atom_id res chain seq x y z
N MET A 1 67.20 -55.67 15.90
CA MET A 1 66.24 -56.43 16.74
C MET A 1 66.15 -55.91 18.17
N LYS A 2 67.25 -55.54 18.85
CA LYS A 2 67.23 -54.97 20.22
C LYS A 2 66.24 -53.81 20.46
N LYS A 3 66.07 -52.92 19.48
CA LYS A 3 65.18 -51.75 19.60
C LYS A 3 63.68 -52.09 19.60
N ILE A 4 63.29 -53.26 19.07
CA ILE A 4 61.88 -53.69 19.05
C ILE A 4 61.51 -54.37 20.37
N GLU A 5 62.44 -55.13 20.97
CA GLU A 5 62.24 -55.75 22.29
C GLU A 5 62.10 -54.69 23.40
N GLU A 6 62.95 -53.66 23.42
CA GLU A 6 62.82 -52.56 24.40
C GLU A 6 61.49 -51.80 24.28
N GLN A 7 60.97 -51.64 23.06
CA GLN A 7 59.66 -51.00 22.87
C GLN A 7 58.50 -51.92 23.24
N LEU A 8 58.65 -53.23 23.10
CA LEU A 8 57.64 -54.20 23.51
C LEU A 8 57.57 -54.30 25.04
N GLU A 9 58.72 -54.31 25.71
CA GLU A 9 58.84 -54.32 27.17
C GLU A 9 58.26 -53.03 27.79
N GLY A 10 58.53 -51.87 27.18
CA GLY A 10 57.91 -50.60 27.58
C GLY A 10 56.39 -50.56 27.39
N ILE A 11 55.85 -51.25 26.38
CA ILE A 11 54.39 -51.36 26.18
C ILE A 11 53.77 -52.28 27.24
N GLU A 12 54.40 -53.41 27.56
CA GLU A 12 53.92 -54.33 28.61
C GLU A 12 53.90 -53.69 30.00
N GLU A 13 54.90 -52.86 30.32
CA GLU A 13 54.94 -52.12 31.58
C GLU A 13 53.79 -51.10 31.67
N ILE A 14 53.55 -50.34 30.59
CA ILE A 14 52.43 -49.38 30.53
C ILE A 14 51.07 -50.09 30.64
N LEU A 15 50.91 -51.24 29.98
CA LEU A 15 49.69 -52.05 30.05
C LEU A 15 49.45 -52.57 31.47
N SER A 16 50.50 -53.03 32.15
CA SER A 16 50.43 -53.49 33.54
C SER A 16 50.04 -52.38 34.51
N VAL A 17 50.58 -51.16 34.32
CA VAL A 17 50.20 -49.98 35.10
C VAL A 17 48.75 -49.58 34.84
N LEU A 18 48.30 -49.63 33.59
CA LEU A 18 46.92 -49.35 33.22
C LEU A 18 45.95 -50.33 33.88
N ILE A 19 46.20 -51.63 33.80
CA ILE A 19 45.38 -52.68 34.42
C ILE A 19 45.29 -52.49 35.94
N LYS A 20 46.41 -52.15 36.59
CA LYS A 20 46.45 -51.89 38.03
C LYS A 20 45.62 -50.67 38.41
N LYS A 21 45.65 -49.60 37.59
CA LYS A 21 44.85 -48.40 37.80
C LYS A 21 43.37 -48.65 37.55
N THR A 22 42.99 -49.39 36.51
CA THR A 22 41.58 -49.74 36.27
C THR A 22 41.03 -50.62 37.39
N SER A 23 41.77 -51.62 37.87
CA SER A 23 41.35 -52.43 39.01
C SER A 23 41.18 -51.60 40.30
N ALA A 24 42.05 -50.62 40.53
CA ALA A 24 41.91 -49.70 41.68
C ALA A 24 40.66 -48.80 41.56
N ILE A 25 40.33 -48.34 40.34
CA ILE A 25 39.12 -47.56 40.08
C ILE A 25 37.87 -48.43 40.26
N GLU A 26 37.90 -49.68 39.80
CA GLU A 26 36.80 -50.63 39.94
C GLU A 26 36.54 -50.96 41.43
N GLY A 27 37.59 -51.11 42.24
CA GLY A 27 37.46 -51.25 43.69
C GLY A 27 36.87 -50.03 44.41
N LEU A 28 37.11 -48.81 43.90
CA LEU A 28 36.49 -47.58 44.44
C LEU A 28 35.01 -47.49 44.07
N ILE A 29 34.63 -47.90 42.86
CA ILE A 29 33.23 -47.92 42.41
C ILE A 29 32.45 -48.98 43.21
N GLN A 30 33.02 -50.16 43.43
CA GLN A 30 32.38 -51.21 44.22
C GLN A 30 32.21 -50.84 45.70
N ARG A 31 33.12 -50.00 46.23
CA ARG A 31 33.01 -49.42 47.59
C ARG A 31 31.96 -48.31 47.68
N SER A 32 31.68 -47.61 46.58
CA SER A 32 30.61 -46.61 46.48
C SER A 32 29.22 -47.24 46.50
N ASP A 33 29.05 -48.43 45.91
CA ASP A 33 27.75 -49.13 45.84
C ASP A 33 27.34 -49.82 47.15
N GLN A 34 28.28 -49.95 48.11
CA GLN A 34 28.03 -50.54 49.43
C GLN A 34 27.81 -49.51 50.56
N MET A 35 27.77 -48.21 50.25
CA MET A 35 27.58 -47.17 51.26
C MET A 35 26.07 -46.88 51.45
N PRO A 36 25.49 -47.08 52.64
CA PRO A 36 24.05 -46.95 52.84
C PRO A 36 23.59 -45.49 52.72
N ASP A 37 22.39 -45.34 52.16
CA ASP A 37 21.66 -44.10 51.81
C ASP A 37 21.36 -43.16 52.99
N THR A 38 21.78 -43.51 54.21
CA THR A 38 21.70 -42.67 55.41
C THR A 38 22.68 -41.51 55.39
N THR A 39 23.81 -41.64 54.70
CA THR A 39 24.83 -40.57 54.62
C THR A 39 24.36 -39.37 53.78
N ASN A 40 23.49 -39.60 52.78
CA ASN A 40 22.99 -38.56 51.89
C ASN A 40 22.02 -37.61 52.59
N ASN A 41 21.11 -38.14 53.42
CA ASN A 41 20.16 -37.30 54.16
C ASN A 41 20.82 -36.49 55.28
N ASP A 42 21.85 -37.05 55.92
CA ASP A 42 22.65 -36.33 56.92
C ASP A 42 23.52 -35.25 56.27
N MET A 43 24.13 -35.53 55.11
CA MET A 43 24.80 -34.48 54.32
C MET A 43 23.83 -33.41 53.79
N ILE A 44 22.63 -33.77 53.34
CA ILE A 44 21.65 -32.79 52.86
C ILE A 44 21.14 -31.92 54.00
N THR A 45 20.93 -32.48 55.19
CA THR A 45 20.54 -31.70 56.37
C THR A 45 21.70 -30.83 56.89
N GLU A 46 22.93 -31.30 56.81
CA GLU A 46 24.14 -30.52 57.13
C GLU A 46 24.39 -29.39 56.12
N ILE A 47 24.27 -29.66 54.81
CA ILE A 47 24.35 -28.65 53.74
C ILE A 47 23.24 -27.62 53.93
N LYS A 48 22.00 -28.04 54.22
CA LYS A 48 20.89 -27.12 54.50
C LYS A 48 21.18 -26.25 55.71
N SER A 49 21.79 -26.81 56.76
CA SER A 49 22.20 -26.07 57.96
C SER A 49 23.35 -25.07 57.67
N HIS A 50 24.28 -25.42 56.79
CA HIS A 50 25.37 -24.53 56.36
C HIS A 50 24.86 -23.42 55.42
N VAL A 51 23.95 -23.73 54.50
CA VAL A 51 23.30 -22.75 53.61
C VAL A 51 22.44 -21.76 54.41
N LEU A 52 21.73 -22.20 55.46
CA LEU A 52 20.98 -21.32 56.36
C LEU A 52 21.86 -20.43 57.25
N LYS A 53 23.12 -20.83 57.50
CA LYS A 53 24.11 -20.04 58.26
C LYS A 53 24.88 -19.05 57.39
N LEU A 54 24.79 -19.15 56.06
CA LEU A 54 25.40 -18.17 55.15
C LEU A 54 24.52 -16.90 55.12
N PRO A 55 25.06 -15.72 55.51
CA PRO A 55 24.30 -14.46 55.48
C PRO A 55 23.77 -14.11 54.08
N THR A 56 24.38 -14.69 53.04
CA THR A 56 24.00 -14.58 51.63
C THR A 56 22.69 -15.27 51.27
N ALA A 57 22.25 -16.30 52.00
CA ALA A 57 21.02 -17.04 51.67
C ALA A 57 19.74 -16.24 51.97
N ASN A 58 19.74 -15.49 53.08
CA ASN A 58 18.64 -14.58 53.42
C ASN A 58 18.58 -13.38 52.46
N VAL A 59 19.75 -12.91 52.00
CA VAL A 59 19.84 -11.86 50.97
C VAL A 59 19.31 -12.39 49.64
N LEU A 60 19.70 -13.60 49.22
CA LEU A 60 19.19 -14.22 47.99
C LEU A 60 17.68 -14.43 48.02
N LEU A 61 17.13 -14.93 49.14
CA LEU A 61 15.67 -15.06 49.32
C LEU A 61 14.97 -13.70 49.29
N GLY A 62 15.56 -12.66 49.89
CA GLY A 62 15.09 -11.28 49.80
C GLY A 62 15.11 -10.73 48.37
N THR A 63 16.16 -11.01 47.59
CA THR A 63 16.23 -10.60 46.18
C THR A 63 15.25 -11.37 45.31
N LEU A 64 15.08 -12.67 45.53
CA LEU A 64 14.12 -13.49 44.77
C LEU A 64 12.68 -13.05 45.04
N THR A 65 12.34 -12.75 46.28
CA THR A 65 11.01 -12.24 46.65
C THR A 65 10.79 -10.82 46.11
N ALA A 66 11.81 -9.96 46.13
CA ALA A 66 11.74 -8.64 45.50
C ALA A 66 11.57 -8.71 43.98
N ILE A 67 12.30 -9.61 43.31
CA ILE A 67 12.19 -9.85 41.87
C ILE A 67 10.81 -10.42 41.53
N GLN A 68 10.32 -11.41 42.27
CA GLN A 68 8.99 -11.99 42.07
C GLN A 68 7.89 -10.94 42.26
N LYS A 69 8.03 -10.06 43.25
CA LYS A 69 7.12 -8.94 43.47
C LYS A 69 7.17 -7.94 42.31
N ASN A 70 8.35 -7.62 41.79
CA ASN A 70 8.52 -6.70 40.66
C ASN A 70 7.99 -7.27 39.34
N ILE A 71 8.10 -8.58 39.13
CA ILE A 71 7.54 -9.27 37.96
C ILE A 71 6.00 -9.22 37.97
N GLN A 72 5.36 -9.23 39.15
CA GLN A 72 3.90 -9.07 39.25
C GLN A 72 3.40 -7.67 38.85
N PHE A 73 4.27 -6.66 38.88
CA PHE A 73 3.95 -5.30 38.41
C PHE A 73 4.18 -5.12 36.91
N ILE A 74 4.75 -6.10 36.21
CA ILE A 74 4.88 -6.06 34.75
C ILE A 74 3.53 -6.45 34.16
N PRO A 75 2.82 -5.51 33.51
CA PRO A 75 1.53 -5.83 32.90
C PRO A 75 1.71 -6.91 31.83
N LYS A 76 0.94 -8.00 31.92
CA LYS A 76 0.98 -9.14 30.99
C LYS A 76 0.66 -8.76 29.54
N GLU A 77 0.01 -7.62 29.34
CA GLU A 77 -0.31 -7.07 28.03
C GLU A 77 0.07 -5.60 27.99
N THR A 78 1.15 -5.28 27.28
CA THR A 78 1.40 -3.92 26.82
C THR A 78 0.39 -3.64 25.72
N LYS A 79 -0.70 -2.94 26.06
CA LYS A 79 -1.62 -2.40 25.07
C LYS A 79 -0.89 -1.28 24.32
N VAL A 80 -0.12 -1.65 23.29
CA VAL A 80 0.57 -0.69 22.43
C VAL A 80 -0.49 -0.07 21.52
N GLU A 81 -1.05 1.05 21.96
CA GLU A 81 -1.77 1.94 21.05
C GLU A 81 -0.75 2.53 20.06
N ASN A 82 -0.73 1.96 18.85
CA ASN A 82 0.03 2.52 17.74
C ASN A 82 -0.63 3.84 17.30
N PHE A 83 -0.23 4.95 17.91
CA PHE A 83 -0.60 6.25 17.37
C PHE A 83 0.30 6.56 16.18
N HIS A 84 -0.27 6.55 14.97
CA HIS A 84 0.39 7.04 13.75
C HIS A 84 0.59 8.56 13.85
N HIS A 85 1.68 8.97 14.49
CA HIS A 85 2.11 10.35 14.49
C HIS A 85 2.83 10.64 13.18
N PHE A 86 2.22 11.45 12.32
CA PHE A 86 2.93 12.06 11.21
C PHE A 86 3.91 13.08 11.77
N ASP A 87 5.19 12.71 11.79
CA ASP A 87 6.30 13.54 12.25
C ASP A 87 6.28 14.90 11.54
N LEU A 88 6.63 15.99 12.23
CA LEU A 88 6.57 17.36 11.68
C LEU A 88 7.36 17.50 10.38
N LYS A 89 8.42 16.69 10.20
CA LYS A 89 9.18 16.59 8.93
C LYS A 89 8.38 15.99 7.77
N SER A 90 7.43 15.11 8.02
CA SER A 90 6.58 14.46 6.99
C SER A 90 5.39 15.32 6.54
N LYS A 91 4.96 16.29 7.34
CA LYS A 91 3.84 17.19 7.01
C LYS A 91 4.10 17.99 5.73
N GLY A 92 5.33 18.47 5.53
CA GLY A 92 5.71 19.18 4.30
C GLY A 92 5.64 18.30 3.05
N PHE A 93 6.01 17.02 3.18
CA PHE A 93 5.93 16.06 2.08
C PHE A 93 4.49 15.72 1.70
N ILE A 94 3.59 15.60 2.67
CA ILE A 94 2.17 15.35 2.40
C ILE A 94 1.53 16.57 1.72
N ILE A 95 1.85 17.78 2.18
CA ILE A 95 1.36 19.02 1.57
C ILE A 95 1.90 19.15 0.13
N SER A 96 3.19 18.88 -0.10
CA SER A 96 3.76 18.94 -1.44
C SER A 96 3.16 17.89 -2.37
N ALA A 97 2.94 16.66 -1.89
CA ALA A 97 2.25 15.62 -2.65
C ALA A 97 0.82 16.03 -3.00
N ALA A 98 0.08 16.63 -2.07
CA ALA A 98 -1.27 17.12 -2.32
C ALA A 98 -1.28 18.22 -3.39
N ILE A 99 -0.37 19.19 -3.30
CA ILE A 99 -0.22 20.25 -4.31
C ILE A 99 0.11 19.65 -5.67
N LEU A 100 1.03 18.68 -5.72
CA LEU A 100 1.46 18.04 -6.96
C LEU A 100 0.33 17.26 -7.63
N LEU A 101 -0.54 16.61 -6.85
CA LEU A 101 -1.75 15.96 -7.37
C LEU A 101 -2.76 16.97 -7.94
N ILE A 102 -2.96 18.11 -7.25
CA ILE A 102 -3.85 19.18 -7.74
C ILE A 102 -3.32 19.72 -9.07
N VAL A 103 -2.04 20.09 -9.13
CA VAL A 103 -1.40 20.60 -10.35
C VAL A 103 -1.49 19.58 -11.47
N SER A 104 -1.21 18.30 -11.20
CA SER A 104 -1.30 17.24 -12.20
C SER A 104 -2.73 17.10 -12.75
N THR A 105 -3.74 17.16 -11.88
CA THR A 105 -5.15 17.10 -12.28
C THR A 105 -5.52 18.27 -13.18
N VAL A 106 -5.08 19.49 -12.84
CA VAL A 106 -5.29 20.68 -13.67
C VAL A 106 -4.62 20.52 -15.03
N CYS A 107 -3.36 20.08 -15.07
CA CYS A 107 -2.63 19.85 -16.32
C CYS A 107 -3.33 18.81 -17.21
N ILE A 108 -3.79 17.71 -16.64
CA ILE A 108 -4.55 16.68 -17.37
C ILE A 108 -5.86 17.27 -17.90
N GLY A 109 -6.58 18.05 -17.07
CA GLY A 109 -7.82 18.71 -17.49
C GLY A 109 -7.60 19.66 -18.68
N ILE A 110 -6.55 20.48 -18.62
CA ILE A 110 -6.16 21.37 -19.72
C ILE A 110 -5.79 20.55 -20.96
N ALA A 111 -4.98 19.49 -20.82
CA ALA A 111 -4.55 18.66 -21.95
C ALA A 111 -5.75 17.99 -22.64
N VAL A 112 -6.70 17.44 -21.87
CA VAL A 112 -7.92 16.83 -22.42
C VAL A 112 -8.80 17.88 -23.08
N SER A 113 -8.99 19.04 -22.46
CA SER A 113 -9.77 20.14 -23.03
C SER A 113 -9.17 20.61 -24.37
N ALA A 114 -7.86 20.85 -24.39
CA ALA A 114 -7.13 21.24 -25.58
C ALA A 114 -7.19 20.16 -26.68
N PHE A 115 -7.08 18.89 -26.33
CA PHE A 115 -7.20 17.78 -27.29
C PHE A 115 -8.60 17.73 -27.94
N ARG A 116 -9.65 17.87 -27.14
CA ARG A 116 -11.03 17.89 -27.65
C ARG A 116 -11.27 19.09 -28.56
N GLU A 117 -10.79 20.25 -28.14
CA GLU A 117 -10.93 21.48 -28.93
C GLU A 117 -10.12 21.42 -30.22
N ASN A 118 -8.89 20.91 -30.18
CA ASN A 118 -8.07 20.70 -31.36
C ASN A 118 -8.74 19.76 -32.37
N ASN A 119 -9.32 18.65 -31.91
CA ASN A 119 -10.07 17.74 -32.79
C ASN A 119 -11.30 18.41 -33.39
N ARG A 120 -12.03 19.23 -32.60
CA ARG A 120 -13.17 20.02 -33.09
C ARG A 120 -12.73 21.01 -34.18
N LEU A 121 -11.65 21.74 -33.93
CA LEU A 121 -11.07 22.69 -34.88
C LEU A 121 -10.57 21.99 -36.16
N GLN A 122 -9.95 20.82 -36.04
CA GLN A 122 -9.48 20.05 -37.20
C GLN A 122 -10.65 19.61 -38.10
N GLN A 123 -11.78 19.21 -37.52
CA GLN A 123 -12.98 18.90 -38.30
C GLN A 123 -13.55 20.12 -39.01
N SER A 124 -13.56 21.28 -38.35
CA SER A 124 -14.00 22.54 -38.96
C SER A 124 -13.04 23.01 -40.06
N ASP A 125 -11.73 22.89 -39.85
CA ASP A 125 -10.70 23.22 -40.85
C ASP A 125 -10.89 22.40 -42.13
N LEU A 126 -11.08 21.09 -42.00
CA LEU A 126 -11.29 20.22 -43.16
C LEU A 126 -12.53 20.64 -43.96
N LYS A 127 -13.65 20.90 -43.28
CA LYS A 127 -14.89 21.37 -43.92
C LYS A 127 -14.69 22.71 -44.61
N TYR A 128 -13.99 23.64 -43.97
CA TYR A 128 -13.69 24.94 -44.54
C TYR A 128 -12.80 24.82 -45.78
N ARG A 129 -11.75 23.98 -45.73
CA ARG A 129 -10.87 23.71 -46.88
C ARG A 129 -11.63 23.08 -48.05
N MET A 130 -12.59 22.20 -47.78
CA MET A 130 -13.47 21.67 -48.81
C MET A 130 -14.31 22.77 -49.46
N ILE A 131 -14.95 23.63 -48.65
CA ILE A 131 -15.73 24.77 -49.17
C ILE A 131 -14.84 25.71 -49.97
N ARG A 132 -13.62 25.99 -49.51
CA ARG A 132 -12.66 26.84 -50.23
C ARG A 132 -12.26 26.28 -51.60
N GLN A 133 -12.23 24.96 -51.76
CA GLN A 133 -11.96 24.34 -53.06
C GLN A 133 -13.18 24.39 -53.99
N VAL A 134 -14.38 24.17 -53.47
CA VAL A 134 -15.61 24.13 -54.28
C VAL A 134 -16.14 25.55 -54.59
N TYR A 135 -16.00 26.47 -53.64
CA TYR A 135 -16.51 27.84 -53.68
C TYR A 135 -15.43 28.86 -53.27
N PRO A 136 -14.36 29.02 -54.07
CA PRO A 136 -13.21 29.84 -53.71
C PRO A 136 -13.54 31.31 -53.48
N THR A 137 -14.47 31.88 -54.26
CA THR A 137 -14.89 33.28 -54.11
C THR A 137 -15.59 33.53 -52.78
N ALA A 138 -16.45 32.59 -52.33
CA ALA A 138 -17.15 32.71 -51.07
C ALA A 138 -16.19 32.58 -49.88
N ALA A 139 -15.23 31.65 -49.96
CA ALA A 139 -14.19 31.52 -48.93
C ALA A 139 -13.28 32.76 -48.86
N ALA A 140 -12.87 33.32 -50.01
CA ALA A 140 -12.06 34.55 -50.04
C ALA A 140 -12.82 35.76 -49.44
N TRP A 141 -14.13 35.87 -49.70
CA TRP A 141 -14.98 36.86 -49.05
C TRP A 141 -15.04 36.65 -47.54
N ALA A 142 -15.23 35.42 -47.07
CA ALA A 142 -15.29 35.10 -45.65
C ALA A 142 -13.97 35.44 -44.95
N ASP A 143 -12.84 34.99 -45.51
CA ASP A 143 -11.50 35.31 -45.00
C ASP A 143 -11.29 36.83 -44.92
N SER A 144 -11.54 37.55 -46.02
CA SER A 144 -11.30 39.01 -46.08
C SER A 144 -12.22 39.83 -45.17
N THR A 145 -13.46 39.37 -44.96
CA THR A 145 -14.41 40.02 -44.06
C THR A 145 -13.99 39.79 -42.61
N TYR A 146 -13.67 38.55 -42.24
CA TYR A 146 -13.21 38.21 -40.90
C TYR A 146 -11.91 38.95 -40.53
N PHE A 147 -10.90 38.98 -41.41
CA PHE A 147 -9.65 39.68 -41.13
C PHE A 147 -9.79 41.20 -41.04
N ARG A 148 -10.83 41.79 -41.65
CA ARG A 148 -11.07 43.23 -41.59
C ARG A 148 -11.61 43.67 -40.24
N ASP A 149 -12.55 42.90 -39.69
CA ASP A 149 -13.16 43.16 -38.39
C ASP A 149 -13.63 41.84 -37.75
N PRO A 150 -12.76 41.17 -36.99
CA PRO A 150 -13.08 39.86 -36.41
C PRO A 150 -14.23 39.93 -35.40
N GLU A 151 -14.24 40.95 -34.54
CA GLU A 151 -15.21 41.07 -33.45
C GLU A 151 -16.62 41.35 -33.99
N SER A 152 -16.76 42.30 -34.93
CA SER A 152 -18.06 42.57 -35.54
C SER A 152 -18.56 41.40 -36.38
N THR A 153 -17.66 40.74 -37.13
CA THR A 153 -18.02 39.59 -37.97
C THR A 153 -18.50 38.42 -37.13
N GLU A 154 -17.86 38.15 -35.99
CA GLU A 154 -18.29 37.11 -35.06
C GLU A 154 -19.68 37.40 -34.49
N ALA A 155 -19.90 38.62 -33.98
CA ALA A 155 -21.17 39.01 -33.40
C ALA A 155 -22.33 38.97 -34.41
N GLU A 156 -22.09 39.43 -35.64
CA GLU A 156 -23.08 39.37 -36.71
C GLU A 156 -23.39 37.93 -37.13
N THR A 157 -22.37 37.08 -37.25
CA THR A 157 -22.53 35.67 -37.58
C THR A 157 -23.36 34.94 -36.52
N GLN A 158 -23.05 35.13 -35.24
CA GLN A 158 -23.82 34.53 -34.14
C GLN A 158 -25.29 34.96 -34.17
N LYS A 159 -25.56 36.23 -34.48
CA LYS A 159 -26.92 36.76 -34.61
C LYS A 159 -27.68 36.13 -35.78
N LEU A 160 -27.01 35.93 -36.92
CA LEU A 160 -27.60 35.29 -38.10
C LEU A 160 -27.89 33.80 -37.84
N GLU A 161 -26.94 33.08 -37.23
CA GLU A 161 -27.11 31.67 -36.85
C GLU A 161 -28.27 31.49 -35.87
N ALA A 162 -28.37 32.35 -34.84
CA ALA A 162 -29.47 32.33 -33.89
C ALA A 162 -30.83 32.58 -34.58
N ARG A 163 -30.90 33.52 -35.52
CA ARG A 163 -32.11 33.79 -36.30
C ARG A 163 -32.49 32.60 -37.18
N GLU A 164 -31.52 31.96 -37.83
CA GLU A 164 -31.76 30.79 -38.68
C GLU A 164 -32.30 29.60 -37.87
N LEU A 165 -31.79 29.38 -36.66
CA LEU A 165 -32.31 28.36 -35.75
C LEU A 165 -33.78 28.60 -35.41
N VAL A 166 -34.14 29.82 -35.01
CA VAL A 166 -35.53 30.19 -34.69
C VAL A 166 -36.44 30.00 -35.91
N LEU A 167 -35.96 30.36 -37.11
CA LEU A 167 -36.75 30.19 -38.33
C LEU A 167 -36.97 28.71 -38.64
N LYS A 168 -35.93 27.86 -38.53
CA LYS A 168 -36.05 26.41 -38.73
C LYS A 168 -37.02 25.77 -37.75
N ASP A 169 -36.99 26.19 -36.49
CA ASP A 169 -37.91 25.70 -35.46
C ASP A 169 -39.35 26.15 -35.73
N ALA A 170 -39.55 27.40 -36.13
CA ALA A 170 -40.85 27.91 -36.54
C ALA A 170 -41.41 27.18 -37.76
N GLU A 171 -40.58 26.92 -38.77
CA GLU A 171 -40.95 26.13 -39.96
C GLU A 171 -41.33 24.70 -39.59
N LYS A 172 -40.56 24.06 -38.70
CA LYS A 172 -40.84 22.70 -38.23
C LYS A 172 -42.17 22.65 -37.47
N LEU A 173 -42.42 23.61 -36.59
CA LEU A 173 -43.68 23.73 -35.87
C LEU A 173 -44.86 23.96 -36.81
N LEU A 174 -44.70 24.84 -37.80
CA LEU A 174 -45.72 25.11 -38.80
C LEU A 174 -46.05 23.85 -39.63
N LYS A 175 -45.03 23.09 -40.05
CA LYS A 175 -45.23 21.80 -40.73
C LYS A 175 -45.97 20.79 -39.86
N GLN A 176 -45.63 20.70 -38.57
CA GLN A 176 -46.31 19.82 -37.62
C GLN A 176 -47.79 20.22 -37.46
N LYS A 177 -48.07 21.52 -37.25
CA LYS A 177 -49.44 22.02 -37.10
C LYS A 177 -50.28 21.86 -38.36
N GLN A 178 -49.69 22.05 -39.54
CA GLN A 178 -50.36 21.75 -40.80
C GLN A 178 -50.70 20.26 -40.93
N GLN A 179 -49.81 19.37 -40.50
CA GLN A 179 -50.07 17.93 -40.51
C GLN A 179 -51.17 17.53 -39.52
N GLU A 180 -51.16 18.07 -38.30
CA GLU A 180 -52.23 17.88 -37.31
C GLU A 180 -53.58 18.36 -37.84
N THR A 181 -53.61 19.52 -38.48
CA THR A 181 -54.84 20.08 -39.08
C THR A 181 -55.37 19.18 -40.20
N LYS A 182 -54.50 18.70 -41.09
CA LYS A 182 -54.88 17.75 -42.16
C LYS A 182 -55.45 16.45 -41.57
N ASN A 183 -54.82 15.93 -40.52
CA ASN A 183 -55.29 14.72 -39.84
C ASN A 183 -56.67 14.94 -39.20
N ALA A 184 -56.87 16.06 -38.49
CA ALA A 184 -58.15 16.42 -37.88
C ALA A 184 -59.26 16.61 -38.93
N GLN A 185 -58.97 17.25 -40.06
CA GLN A 185 -59.91 17.38 -41.17
C GLN A 185 -60.30 16.02 -41.78
N ASN A 186 -59.34 15.10 -41.91
CA ASN A 186 -59.61 13.74 -42.37
C ASN A 186 -60.51 12.97 -41.40
N ILE A 187 -60.32 13.13 -40.09
CA ILE A 187 -61.19 12.53 -39.06
C ILE A 187 -62.60 13.12 -39.16
N LEU A 188 -62.75 14.45 -39.23
CA LEU A 188 -64.06 15.10 -39.38
C LEU A 188 -64.81 14.65 -40.65
N LYS A 189 -64.10 14.47 -41.78
CA LYS A 189 -64.70 13.95 -43.01
C LYS A 189 -65.18 12.52 -42.88
N LYS A 190 -64.51 11.67 -42.10
CA LYS A 190 -64.96 10.30 -41.82
C LYS A 190 -66.22 10.32 -40.96
N LEU A 191 -66.23 11.10 -39.88
CA LEU A 191 -67.38 11.22 -38.97
C LEU A 191 -68.63 11.82 -39.63
N ARG A 192 -68.49 12.65 -40.67
CA ARG A 192 -69.63 13.22 -41.43
C ARG A 192 -70.23 12.28 -42.49
N LYS A 193 -69.58 11.16 -42.78
CA LYS A 193 -70.04 10.18 -43.77
C LYS A 193 -70.83 9.02 -43.15
N GLU A 194 -70.78 8.89 -41.82
CA GLU A 194 -71.69 8.07 -41.01
C GLU A 194 -72.96 8.87 -40.70
#